data_AF-A0A3M2D1I9-F1
#
_entry.id   AF-A0A3M2D1I9-F1
#
_cell.length_a   1.000
_cell.length_b   1.000
_cell.length_c   1.000
_cell.angle_alpha   90.00
_cell.angle_beta   90.00
_cell.angle_gamma   90.00
#
_symmetry.space_group_name_H-M   'P 1'
#
loop_
_entity.id
_entity.type
_entity.pdbx_description
1 polymer ?
#
loop_
_entity_poly.entity_id
_entity_poly.type
_entity_poly.pdbx_seq_one_letter_code
_entity_poly.pdbx_strand_id
1 'polypeptide(L)'
;MIENVIIENGNLSKVGNPNEELLENELYEPIWAVITFDSVVAHHLTYEEAIAWAEKLEKQMQNGVCIVTDSAAERMALRANISSQLNEDLRNE
;
A
#
# COMPACT_ATOMS: atom_id res chain seq x y z
N MET A 1 -16.02 22.25 24.30
CA MET A 1 -17.25 21.83 23.58
C MET A 1 -17.41 20.36 23.93
N ILE A 2 -18.40 20.03 24.75
CA ILE A 2 -18.50 18.70 25.38
C ILE A 2 -19.39 17.86 24.47
N GLU A 3 -18.86 16.76 23.96
CA GLU A 3 -19.61 15.81 23.11
C GLU A 3 -20.66 15.12 23.98
N ASN A 4 -21.93 15.21 23.56
CA ASN A 4 -23.04 14.56 24.25
C ASN A 4 -23.01 13.06 23.97
N VAL A 5 -22.43 12.29 24.90
CA VAL A 5 -22.48 10.82 24.89
C VAL A 5 -23.69 10.37 25.69
N ILE A 6 -24.66 9.74 25.03
CA ILE A 6 -25.77 9.04 25.70
C ILE A 6 -25.36 7.57 25.85
N ILE A 7 -25.30 7.09 27.09
CA ILE A 7 -24.97 5.70 27.42
C ILE A 7 -26.28 4.96 27.66
N GLU A 8 -26.68 4.07 26.75
CA GLU A 8 -27.70 3.06 27.02
C GLU A 8 -27.18 1.66 26.71
N ASN A 9 -27.19 0.80 27.73
CA ASN A 9 -26.97 -0.65 27.66
C ASN A 9 -25.67 -1.13 26.98
N GLY A 10 -24.55 -0.44 27.19
CA GLY A 10 -23.21 -0.97 26.92
C GLY A 10 -22.86 -1.17 25.44
N ASN A 11 -23.70 -0.75 24.51
CA ASN A 11 -23.40 -0.78 23.08
C ASN A 11 -23.16 0.64 22.56
N LEU A 12 -21.96 0.87 22.04
CA LEU A 12 -21.56 2.10 21.35
C LEU A 12 -22.27 2.18 19.99
N SER A 13 -23.49 2.66 19.94
CA SER A 13 -24.11 3.05 18.66
C SER A 13 -23.65 4.45 18.30
N LYS A 14 -22.61 4.54 17.45
CA LYS A 14 -22.24 5.78 16.76
C LYS A 14 -23.48 6.27 16.00
N VAL A 15 -23.98 7.46 16.32
CA VAL A 15 -25.02 8.11 15.52
C VAL A 15 -24.36 8.50 14.20
N GLY A 16 -24.46 7.61 13.20
CA GLY A 16 -23.95 7.84 11.85
C GLY A 16 -24.62 9.07 11.26
N ASN A 17 -23.81 10.04 10.86
CA ASN A 17 -24.27 11.16 10.05
C ASN A 17 -24.74 10.58 8.69
N PRO A 18 -25.94 10.91 8.18
CA PRO A 18 -26.43 10.39 6.89
C PRO A 18 -25.60 10.84 5.66
N ASN A 19 -24.55 11.65 5.87
CA ASN A 19 -23.49 11.95 4.88
C ASN A 19 -22.23 11.09 5.04
N GLU A 20 -22.24 10.01 5.82
CA GLU A 20 -21.32 8.89 5.62
C GLU A 20 -21.70 8.24 4.28
N GLU A 21 -21.32 8.90 3.18
CA GLU A 21 -20.98 8.24 1.92
C GLU A 21 -20.31 6.92 2.30
N LEU A 22 -20.81 5.83 1.75
CA LEU A 22 -20.18 4.52 1.83
C LEU A 22 -18.69 4.72 1.52
N LEU A 23 -17.88 4.82 2.57
CA LEU A 23 -16.43 4.87 2.46
C LEU A 23 -16.07 3.51 1.88
N GLU A 24 -16.04 3.42 0.56
CA GLU A 24 -15.42 2.34 -0.18
C GLU A 24 -14.00 2.26 0.38
N ASN A 25 -13.80 1.25 1.22
CA ASN A 25 -12.58 1.14 1.99
C ASN A 25 -11.51 0.60 1.06
N GLU A 26 -10.68 1.51 0.54
CA GLU A 26 -9.55 1.27 -0.38
C GLU A 26 -8.63 0.11 0.06
N LEU A 27 -8.65 -0.26 1.35
CA LEU A 27 -7.92 -1.42 1.86
C LEU A 27 -8.36 -2.75 1.23
N TYR A 28 -9.62 -2.86 0.79
CA TYR A 28 -10.14 -4.05 0.12
C TYR A 28 -10.07 -3.94 -1.41
N GLU A 29 -9.65 -2.81 -1.94
CA GLU A 29 -9.47 -2.66 -3.37
C GLU A 29 -8.14 -3.30 -3.80
N PRO A 30 -8.12 -4.00 -4.95
CA PRO A 30 -6.91 -4.62 -5.48
C PRO A 30 -6.02 -3.56 -6.15
N ILE A 31 -5.52 -2.60 -5.37
CA ILE A 31 -4.70 -1.47 -5.85
C ILE A 31 -3.32 -1.43 -5.20
N TRP A 32 -2.99 -2.41 -4.36
CA TRP A 32 -1.77 -2.45 -3.57
C TRP A 32 -0.71 -3.33 -4.22
N ALA A 33 0.54 -2.96 -4.02
CA ALA A 33 1.72 -3.63 -4.49
C ALA A 33 2.76 -3.77 -3.38
N VAL A 34 3.51 -4.86 -3.43
CA VAL A 34 4.67 -5.10 -2.57
C VAL A 34 5.93 -4.94 -3.41
N ILE A 35 6.80 -4.05 -2.98
CA ILE A 35 8.05 -3.74 -3.65
C ILE A 35 9.24 -4.04 -2.73
N THR A 36 10.39 -4.28 -3.34
CA THR A 36 11.71 -4.21 -2.70
C THR A 36 12.45 -3.00 -3.25
N PHE A 37 13.65 -2.75 -2.73
CA PHE A 37 14.51 -1.68 -3.23
C PHE A 37 14.76 -1.78 -4.75
N ASP A 38 14.89 -3.02 -5.26
CA ASP A 38 15.31 -3.27 -6.63
C ASP A 38 14.15 -3.55 -7.61
N SER A 39 12.96 -3.92 -7.12
CA SER A 39 11.90 -4.43 -8.00
C SER A 39 10.50 -4.44 -7.37
N VAL A 40 9.48 -4.56 -8.23
CA VAL A 40 8.12 -4.91 -7.81
C VAL A 40 8.03 -6.44 -7.64
N VAL A 41 7.58 -6.89 -6.48
CA VAL A 41 7.46 -8.33 -6.16
C VAL A 41 6.07 -8.86 -6.46
N ALA A 42 5.04 -8.08 -6.11
CA ALA A 42 3.64 -8.40 -6.37
C ALA A 42 2.84 -7.10 -6.51
N HIS A 43 1.71 -7.14 -7.22
CA HIS A 43 0.87 -5.99 -7.52
C HIS A 43 -0.61 -6.42 -7.65
N HIS A 44 -1.53 -5.47 -7.70
CA HIS A 44 -2.98 -5.72 -7.77
C HIS A 44 -3.52 -6.57 -6.60
N LEU A 45 -3.05 -6.27 -5.40
CA LEU A 45 -3.42 -6.95 -4.16
C LEU A 45 -4.38 -6.09 -3.36
N THR A 46 -5.21 -6.73 -2.54
CA THR A 46 -5.79 -6.07 -1.37
C THR A 46 -4.69 -5.76 -0.34
N TYR A 47 -4.95 -4.85 0.60
CA TYR A 47 -3.97 -4.51 1.62
C TYR A 47 -3.63 -5.71 2.52
N GLU A 48 -4.62 -6.57 2.81
CA GLU A 48 -4.41 -7.79 3.59
C GLU A 48 -3.47 -8.78 2.88
N GLU A 49 -3.67 -8.99 1.58
CA GLU A 49 -2.78 -9.84 0.79
C GLU A 49 -1.37 -9.25 0.68
N ALA A 50 -1.25 -7.93 0.58
CA ALA A 50 0.04 -7.24 0.56
C ALA A 50 0.80 -7.42 1.88
N ILE A 51 0.12 -7.38 3.03
CA ILE A 51 0.72 -7.69 4.34
C ILE A 51 1.26 -9.12 4.36
N ALA A 52 0.45 -10.10 3.95
CA ALA A 52 0.87 -11.50 3.95
C ALA A 52 2.11 -11.72 3.06
N TRP A 53 2.19 -11.01 1.93
CA TRP A 53 3.37 -10.98 1.08
C TRP A 53 4.59 -10.33 1.76
N ALA A 54 4.41 -9.17 2.37
CA ALA A 54 5.49 -8.47 3.05
C ALA A 54 6.11 -9.32 4.17
N GLU A 55 5.28 -9.94 5.02
CA GLU A 55 5.74 -10.83 6.09
C GLU A 55 6.51 -12.05 5.55
N LYS A 56 6.10 -12.58 4.39
CA LYS A 56 6.79 -13.70 3.74
C LYS A 56 8.19 -13.29 3.27
N LEU A 57 8.35 -12.08 2.74
CA LEU A 57 9.62 -11.56 2.25
C LEU A 57 10.57 -11.17 3.40
N GLU A 58 10.03 -10.59 4.48
CA GLU A 58 10.81 -10.30 5.69
C GLU A 58 11.41 -11.58 6.29
N LYS A 59 10.65 -12.68 6.30
CA LYS A 59 11.13 -14.01 6.73
C LYS A 59 12.25 -14.56 5.83
N GLN A 60 12.34 -14.09 4.58
CA GLN A 60 13.40 -14.46 3.64
C GLN A 60 14.61 -13.52 3.71
N MET A 61 14.67 -12.62 4.71
CA MET A 61 15.72 -11.61 4.90
C MET A 61 15.88 -10.66 3.71
N GLN A 62 14.78 -10.40 2.97
CA GLN A 62 14.83 -9.41 1.92
C GLN A 62 14.69 -8.01 2.55
N ASN A 63 15.76 -7.22 2.46
CA ASN A 63 15.77 -5.86 3.01
C ASN A 63 14.93 -4.91 2.15
N GLY A 64 14.32 -3.91 2.78
CA GLY A 64 13.65 -2.80 2.08
C GLY A 64 12.31 -3.17 1.45
N VAL A 65 11.54 -4.05 2.08
CA VAL A 65 10.17 -4.37 1.68
C VAL A 65 9.24 -3.20 2.02
N CYS A 66 8.40 -2.79 1.06
CA CYS A 66 7.42 -1.73 1.27
C CYS A 66 6.10 -2.08 0.57
N ILE A 67 4.98 -1.71 1.19
CA ILE A 67 3.65 -1.79 0.59
C ILE A 67 3.30 -0.39 0.06
N VAL A 68 2.97 -0.31 -1.22
CA VAL A 68 2.61 0.92 -1.92
C VAL A 68 1.40 0.66 -2.81
N THR A 69 0.86 1.69 -3.46
CA THR A 69 -0.15 1.49 -4.51
C THR A 69 0.49 1.07 -5.83
N ASP A 70 -0.26 0.40 -6.71
CA ASP A 70 0.18 -0.01 -8.05
C ASP A 70 0.73 1.18 -8.86
N SER A 71 0.08 2.33 -8.76
CA SER A 71 0.54 3.56 -9.43
C SER A 71 1.90 4.03 -8.91
N ALA A 72 2.16 3.92 -7.60
CA ALA A 72 3.47 4.23 -7.04
C ALA A 72 4.53 3.21 -7.49
N ALA A 73 4.18 1.92 -7.51
CA ALA A 73 5.06 0.85 -7.97
C ALA A 73 5.49 1.05 -9.43
N GLU A 74 4.56 1.40 -10.32
CA GLU A 74 4.84 1.69 -11.74
C GLU A 74 5.82 2.86 -11.91
N ARG A 75 5.61 3.95 -11.16
CA ARG A 75 6.50 5.12 -11.17
C ARG A 75 7.92 4.77 -10.69
N MET A 76 8.04 3.86 -9.74
CA MET A 76 9.34 3.39 -9.23
C MET A 76 10.04 2.50 -10.26
N ALA A 77 9.32 1.57 -10.89
CA ALA A 77 9.86 0.71 -11.93
C ALA A 77 10.39 1.53 -13.13
N LEU A 78 9.66 2.56 -13.56
CA LEU A 78 10.10 3.44 -14.65
C LEU A 78 11.44 4.14 -14.33
N ARG A 79 11.63 4.61 -13.09
CA ARG A 79 12.87 5.28 -12.67
C ARG A 79 14.06 4.32 -12.59
N ALA A 80 13.83 3.08 -12.16
CA ALA A 80 14.87 2.05 -12.15
C ALA A 80 15.37 1.77 -13.57
N ASN A 81 14.45 1.68 -14.54
CA ASN A 81 14.80 1.40 -15.94
C ASN A 81 15.60 2.54 -16.60
N ILE A 82 15.25 3.79 -16.34
CA ILE A 82 16.00 4.96 -16.85
C ILE A 82 17.43 5.00 -16.30
N SER A 83 17.59 4.68 -15.01
CA SER A 83 18.90 4.68 -14.35
C SER A 83 19.83 3.60 -14.93
N SER A 84 19.29 2.44 -15.28
CA SER A 84 20.03 1.35 -15.92
C SER A 84 20.52 1.73 -17.33
N GLN A 85 19.66 2.34 -18.15
CA GLN A 85 20.01 2.73 -19.53
C GLN A 85 21.12 3.80 -19.56
N LEU A 86 21.02 4.84 -18.71
CA LEU A 86 22.03 5.89 -18.64
C LEU A 86 23.41 5.37 -18.21
N ASN A 87 23.45 4.35 -17.34
CA ASN A 87 24.70 3.75 -16.89
C ASN A 87 25.37 2.87 -17.96
N GLU A 88 24.58 2.25 -18.86
CA GLU A 88 25.14 1.50 -19.99
C GLU A 88 25.69 2.44 -21.07
N ASP A 89 24.99 3.53 -21.37
CA ASP A 89 25.43 4.49 -22.37
C ASP A 89 26.78 5.14 -21.98
N LEU A 90 26.96 5.52 -20.71
CA LEU A 90 28.22 6.06 -20.19
C LEU A 90 29.40 5.06 -20.18
N ARG A 91 29.13 3.74 -20.24
CA ARG A 91 30.18 2.71 -20.28
C ARG A 91 30.66 2.40 -21.71
N ASN A 92 29.87 2.80 -22.71
CA ASN A 92 30.14 2.54 -24.12
C ASN A 92 30.76 3.75 -24.85
N GLU A 93 31.05 4.84 -24.12
CA GLU A 93 31.84 6.00 -24.56
C GLU A 93 33.30 5.92 -24.10
#